data_AF-A0A2P4X971-F1
#
_entry.id   AF-A0A2P4X971-F1
#
_cell.length_a   1.000
_cell.length_b   1.000
_cell.length_c   1.000
_cell.angle_alpha   90.00
_cell.angle_beta   90.00
_cell.angle_gamma   90.00
#
_symmetry.space_group_name_H-M   'P 1'
#
loop_
_entity.id
_entity.type
_entity.pdbx_description
1 polymer ?
#
loop_
_entity_poly.entity_id
_entity_poly.type
_entity_poly.pdbx_seq_one_letter_code
_entity_poly.pdbx_strand_id
1 'polypeptide(L)'
;MATSSLYPPNSHSLSDRVISQVVQRSASVHGRVDNVSTKKYTESRLNLHHLTLREPVSIGEVSTMMPSSPSIMGTQQTNQFLGHQDKYGELIKELVAKRDIRRERCRTNQARYRKKQQKYLTNLEVEIEQLQEEIQKLEKNRQVLSFGIPTKETMWKIAAEYFRLFRHGYIAPATYAEYQPNGIPRRSNVQYEFLQATMSIDVTNDTVRGVDALLENWRLFSLHHTDVQLQLDRLETGPEGSLVATVKYGITITENTLQNLYPHLQVGDGKWCPLAKRLLHQRIEIIGSIRFGWDNSSGRVVSLDTKADLLTPMLRLLGNLENVAHVFSGARISLESARILEPSV
;
A
#
# COMPACT_ATOMS: atom_id res chain seq x y z
N MET A 1 39.42 39.07 5.25
CA MET A 1 38.10 39.74 5.31
C MET A 1 37.03 38.67 5.51
N ALA A 2 36.27 38.81 6.62
CA ALA A 2 35.00 38.18 7.02
C ALA A 2 34.76 36.67 6.73
N THR A 3 34.99 35.83 7.75
CA THR A 3 34.34 34.52 7.90
C THR A 3 33.03 34.71 8.67
N SER A 4 31.89 34.48 8.02
CA SER A 4 30.56 34.58 8.63
C SER A 4 30.09 33.19 9.08
N SER A 5 29.95 33.02 10.39
CA SER A 5 29.43 31.79 11.02
C SER A 5 28.02 32.07 11.53
N LEU A 6 27.00 31.46 10.93
CA LEU A 6 25.62 31.57 11.39
C LEU A 6 25.36 30.51 12.48
N TYR A 7 25.03 30.96 13.69
CA TYR A 7 24.57 30.11 14.79
C TYR A 7 23.03 30.12 14.89
N PRO A 8 22.39 29.01 15.26
CA PRO A 8 20.96 28.96 15.53
C PRO A 8 20.62 29.71 16.84
N PRO A 9 19.44 30.33 16.94
CA PRO A 9 19.02 31.05 18.14
C PRO A 9 18.60 30.02 19.21
N ASN A 10 19.48 29.79 20.20
CA ASN A 10 19.23 29.26 21.56
C ASN A 10 20.45 28.56 22.20
N SER A 11 21.68 28.95 21.86
CA SER A 11 22.91 28.35 22.42
C SER A 11 23.26 28.78 23.86
N HIS A 12 22.40 29.52 24.57
CA HIS A 12 22.72 30.08 25.89
C HIS A 12 21.85 29.58 27.05
N SER A 13 21.09 28.48 26.90
CA SER A 13 20.18 28.01 27.96
C SER A 13 20.25 26.52 28.25
N LEU A 14 21.44 25.93 28.34
CA LEU A 14 21.61 24.62 28.97
C LEU A 14 22.76 24.69 29.98
N SER A 15 22.41 24.87 31.26
CA SER A 15 23.33 24.72 32.38
C SER A 15 23.37 23.26 32.84
N ASP A 16 24.56 22.68 32.97
CA ASP A 16 24.80 21.28 33.38
C ASP A 16 24.59 21.01 34.89
N ARG A 17 23.55 21.57 35.50
CA ARG A 17 23.21 21.25 36.90
C ARG A 17 21.70 21.18 37.12
N VAL A 18 21.33 20.22 37.98
CA VAL A 18 19.98 19.83 38.44
C VAL A 18 19.32 18.87 37.44
N ILE A 19 19.29 17.55 37.65
CA ILE A 19 18.56 16.85 38.72
C ILE A 19 19.42 15.70 39.28
N SER A 20 19.89 15.86 40.52
CA SER A 20 20.33 14.76 41.36
C SER A 20 19.14 14.23 42.16
N GLN A 21 19.06 12.90 42.29
CA GLN A 21 18.18 12.10 43.16
C GLN A 21 16.95 11.47 42.51
N VAL A 22 17.13 10.24 42.03
CA VAL A 22 16.07 9.23 41.95
C VAL A 22 16.33 8.21 43.05
N VAL A 23 15.41 8.13 44.02
CA VAL A 23 15.42 7.11 45.07
C VAL A 23 14.90 5.79 44.47
N GLN A 24 15.78 4.80 44.37
CA GLN A 24 15.43 3.43 43.98
C GLN A 24 14.69 2.76 45.15
N ARG A 25 13.41 2.42 44.98
CA ARG A 25 12.70 1.56 45.94
C ARG A 25 13.01 0.11 45.66
N SER A 26 13.76 -0.51 46.56
CA SER A 26 13.93 -1.96 46.68
C SER A 26 12.74 -2.58 47.40
N ALA A 27 12.16 -3.64 46.85
CA ALA A 27 11.38 -4.62 47.59
C ALA A 27 11.68 -6.02 47.07
N SER A 28 11.97 -6.93 47.99
CA SER A 28 12.51 -8.27 47.76
C SER A 28 11.46 -9.32 47.37
N VAL A 29 11.82 -10.13 46.38
CA VAL A 29 11.82 -11.61 46.34
C VAL A 29 10.90 -12.39 47.28
N HIS A 30 9.95 -13.11 46.68
CA HIS A 30 9.54 -14.52 46.85
C HIS A 30 8.72 -14.83 45.58
N GLY A 31 8.92 -15.82 44.72
CA GLY A 31 9.64 -17.08 44.71
C GLY A 31 9.03 -17.95 43.59
N ARG A 32 9.88 -18.43 42.65
CA ARG A 32 9.89 -19.79 42.05
C ARG A 32 8.56 -20.36 41.45
N VAL A 33 8.42 -20.86 40.21
CA VAL A 33 9.25 -21.71 39.31
C VAL A 33 8.61 -21.74 37.90
N ASP A 34 9.47 -21.69 36.88
CA ASP A 34 9.52 -22.26 35.52
C ASP A 34 8.41 -22.17 34.44
N ASN A 35 8.89 -21.66 33.29
CA ASN A 35 8.73 -22.12 31.89
C ASN A 35 7.35 -22.19 31.24
N VAL A 36 7.06 -21.22 30.36
CA VAL A 36 6.11 -21.39 29.26
C VAL A 36 6.70 -20.94 27.92
N SER A 37 6.64 -21.91 27.01
CA SER A 37 6.89 -21.88 25.58
C SER A 37 6.22 -20.72 24.82
N THR A 38 6.94 -20.19 23.84
CA THR A 38 6.48 -19.33 22.75
C THR A 38 5.15 -19.80 22.15
N LYS A 39 4.09 -19.00 22.28
CA LYS A 39 2.89 -19.09 21.44
C LYS A 39 2.49 -17.71 20.92
N LYS A 40 2.27 -17.72 19.60
CA LYS A 40 1.84 -16.65 18.71
C LYS A 40 0.50 -16.06 19.18
N TYR A 41 0.41 -14.73 19.23
CA TYR A 41 -0.87 -14.03 19.38
C TYR A 41 -1.46 -13.75 18.00
N THR A 42 -2.62 -14.36 17.75
CA THR A 42 -3.56 -14.03 16.67
C THR A 42 -4.52 -12.96 17.17
N GLU A 43 -4.65 -11.89 16.40
CA GLU A 43 -5.69 -10.87 16.52
C GLU A 43 -7.06 -11.45 16.12
N SER A 44 -8.07 -11.24 16.98
CA SER A 44 -9.48 -11.44 16.63
C SER A 44 -10.24 -10.14 16.91
N ARG A 45 -10.64 -9.50 15.82
CA ARG A 45 -11.50 -8.30 15.75
C ARG A 45 -12.91 -8.64 16.24
N LEU A 46 -13.41 -7.87 17.21
CA LEU A 46 -14.83 -7.82 17.53
C LEU A 46 -15.45 -6.66 16.73
N ASN A 47 -16.27 -6.99 15.73
CA ASN A 47 -17.14 -6.04 15.04
C ASN A 47 -18.55 -6.11 15.64
N LEU A 48 -19.07 -4.92 15.92
CA LEU A 48 -20.31 -4.59 16.60
C LEU A 48 -21.36 -4.24 15.54
N HIS A 49 -22.45 -5.00 15.41
CA HIS A 49 -23.64 -4.54 14.68
C HIS A 49 -24.95 -5.10 15.26
N HIS A 50 -25.96 -4.22 15.21
CA HIS A 50 -27.41 -4.40 15.40
C HIS A 50 -28.01 -4.25 16.81
N LEU A 51 -28.47 -3.03 17.11
CA LEU A 51 -29.62 -2.79 17.99
C LEU A 51 -30.74 -2.15 17.14
N THR A 52 -31.79 -2.93 16.85
CA THR A 52 -33.03 -2.48 16.21
C THR A 52 -34.09 -2.15 17.26
N LEU A 53 -34.88 -1.11 16.93
CA LEU A 53 -36.05 -0.60 17.65
C LEU A 53 -37.08 -1.70 17.94
N ARG A 54 -37.69 -1.67 19.15
CA ARG A 54 -38.91 -2.42 19.48
C ARG A 54 -39.98 -1.49 20.03
N GLU A 55 -41.16 -1.55 19.40
CA GLU A 55 -42.44 -1.00 19.86
C GLU A 55 -43.13 -1.91 20.89
N PRO A 56 -44.15 -1.42 21.62
CA PRO A 56 -44.69 -2.05 22.83
C PRO A 56 -45.80 -3.08 22.54
N VAL A 57 -45.88 -4.12 23.37
CA VAL A 57 -46.95 -5.14 23.35
C VAL A 57 -47.70 -5.16 24.68
N SER A 58 -49.03 -5.17 24.59
CA SER A 58 -50.02 -5.30 25.66
C SER A 58 -49.88 -6.60 26.46
N ILE A 59 -50.10 -6.52 27.78
CA ILE A 59 -50.42 -7.68 28.62
C ILE A 59 -51.67 -7.34 29.43
N GLY A 60 -52.69 -8.20 29.27
CA GLY A 60 -53.99 -8.11 29.93
C GLY A 60 -54.01 -8.74 31.34
N GLU A 61 -54.95 -8.19 32.11
CA GLU A 61 -55.76 -8.73 33.22
C GLU A 61 -55.26 -9.93 34.04
N VAL A 62 -55.12 -9.70 35.36
CA VAL A 62 -55.51 -10.67 36.41
C VAL A 62 -56.27 -9.92 37.52
N SER A 63 -57.37 -10.55 37.94
CA SER A 63 -58.53 -10.04 38.65
C SER A 63 -58.34 -9.76 40.16
N THR A 64 -59.13 -8.78 40.60
CA THR A 64 -59.48 -8.32 41.94
C THR A 64 -60.05 -9.43 42.86
N MET A 65 -59.71 -9.37 44.16
CA MET A 65 -60.56 -9.85 45.25
C MET A 65 -60.64 -8.76 46.34
N MET A 66 -61.85 -8.30 46.65
CA MET A 66 -62.17 -7.41 47.78
C MET A 66 -62.28 -8.22 49.07
N PRO A 67 -62.13 -7.59 50.25
CA PRO A 67 -63.25 -7.69 51.18
C PRO A 67 -63.58 -6.38 51.95
N SER A 68 -64.91 -6.15 52.01
CA SER A 68 -65.74 -5.70 53.13
C SER A 68 -65.44 -4.39 53.89
N SER A 69 -66.41 -3.47 53.78
CA SER A 69 -66.70 -2.39 54.74
C SER A 69 -67.18 -2.92 56.09
N PRO A 70 -66.92 -2.20 57.20
CA PRO A 70 -67.80 -2.17 58.36
C PRO A 70 -68.68 -0.91 58.35
N SER A 71 -69.96 -1.12 58.65
CA SER A 71 -70.98 -0.11 58.88
C SER A 71 -70.64 0.83 60.04
N ILE A 72 -70.95 2.13 59.88
CA ILE A 72 -71.22 3.03 61.00
C ILE A 72 -72.62 3.64 60.80
N MET A 73 -73.51 3.25 61.71
CA MET A 73 -74.80 3.88 61.95
C MET A 73 -74.59 5.21 62.66
N GLY A 74 -75.38 6.23 62.28
CA GLY A 74 -76.00 7.11 63.25
C GLY A 74 -75.23 8.32 63.75
N THR A 75 -75.72 9.47 63.28
CA THR A 75 -75.93 10.73 64.01
C THR A 75 -74.77 11.68 64.31
N GLN A 76 -74.94 12.84 63.68
CA GLN A 76 -74.86 14.19 64.24
C GLN A 76 -73.49 14.85 64.37
N GLN A 77 -73.46 16.02 63.74
CA GLN A 77 -72.58 17.15 64.01
C GLN A 77 -71.09 16.93 63.76
N THR A 78 -70.59 17.55 62.69
CA THR A 78 -69.64 18.67 62.84
C THR A 78 -69.35 19.28 61.48
N ASN A 79 -69.91 20.47 61.26
CA ASN A 79 -69.41 21.44 60.30
C ASN A 79 -67.97 21.82 60.68
N GLN A 80 -66.97 21.02 60.29
CA GLN A 80 -65.56 21.41 60.45
C GLN A 80 -64.54 20.64 59.58
N PHE A 81 -64.96 20.01 58.47
CA PHE A 81 -64.02 19.26 57.59
C PHE A 81 -63.84 19.79 56.16
N LEU A 82 -64.59 20.83 55.75
CA LEU A 82 -64.48 21.38 54.39
C LEU A 82 -63.22 22.24 54.15
N GLY A 83 -62.54 22.73 55.20
CA GLY A 83 -61.34 23.56 55.06
C GLY A 83 -60.00 22.80 55.03
N HIS A 84 -59.98 21.52 55.40
CA HIS A 84 -58.74 20.72 55.44
C HIS A 84 -58.51 19.90 54.17
N GLN A 85 -59.55 19.43 53.48
CA GLN A 85 -59.43 18.69 52.22
C GLN A 85 -58.79 19.51 51.09
N ASP A 86 -59.10 20.81 50.99
CA ASP A 86 -58.49 21.70 50.00
C ASP A 86 -56.99 21.91 50.26
N LYS A 87 -56.57 22.05 51.53
CA LYS A 87 -55.15 22.15 51.91
C LYS A 87 -54.36 20.89 51.56
N TYR A 88 -54.93 19.70 51.78
CA TYR A 88 -54.29 18.45 51.37
C TYR A 88 -54.24 18.30 49.85
N GLY A 89 -55.29 18.74 49.13
CA GLY A 89 -55.30 18.77 47.67
C GLY A 89 -54.24 19.70 47.07
N GLU A 90 -54.02 20.87 47.69
CA GLU A 90 -53.00 21.84 47.28
C GLU A 90 -51.58 21.31 47.53
N LEU A 91 -51.34 20.70 48.70
CA LEU A 91 -50.09 20.00 49.04
C LEU A 91 -49.78 18.86 48.05
N ILE A 92 -50.78 18.06 47.68
CA ILE A 92 -50.62 16.98 46.71
C ILE A 92 -50.27 17.53 45.33
N LYS A 93 -50.92 18.61 44.88
CA LYS A 93 -50.60 19.29 43.61
C LYS A 93 -49.16 19.82 43.61
N GLU A 94 -48.71 20.42 44.71
CA GLU A 94 -47.34 20.92 44.86
C GLU A 94 -46.31 19.78 44.82
N LEU A 95 -46.58 18.66 45.48
CA LEU A 95 -45.72 17.48 45.47
C LEU A 95 -45.62 16.83 44.09
N VAL A 96 -46.74 16.75 43.36
CA VAL A 96 -46.77 16.25 41.98
C VAL A 96 -45.99 17.19 41.06
N ALA A 97 -46.18 18.50 41.17
CA ALA A 97 -45.42 19.49 40.40
C ALA A 97 -43.91 19.41 40.68
N LYS A 98 -43.49 19.29 41.95
CA LYS A 98 -42.08 19.10 42.33
C LYS A 98 -41.51 17.78 41.77
N ARG A 99 -42.29 16.70 41.79
CA ARG A 99 -41.90 15.41 41.20
C ARG A 99 -41.72 15.52 39.69
N ASP A 100 -42.61 16.21 38.99
CA ASP A 100 -42.57 16.34 37.54
C ASP A 100 -41.44 17.25 37.10
N ILE A 101 -41.14 18.32 37.84
CA ILE A 101 -39.92 19.14 37.66
C ILE A 101 -38.66 18.29 37.82
N ARG A 102 -38.59 17.44 38.86
CA ARG A 102 -37.44 16.56 39.09
C ARG A 102 -37.28 15.55 37.95
N ARG A 103 -38.37 14.95 37.47
CA ARG A 103 -38.36 14.03 36.32
C ARG A 103 -37.87 14.74 35.06
N GLU A 104 -38.35 15.94 34.78
CA GLU A 104 -37.95 16.71 33.60
C GLU A 104 -36.48 17.13 33.66
N ARG A 105 -35.98 17.51 34.84
CA ARG A 105 -34.56 17.76 35.08
C ARG A 105 -33.71 16.50 34.87
N CYS A 106 -34.17 15.33 35.34
CA CYS A 106 -33.49 14.05 35.09
C CYS A 106 -33.46 13.69 33.60
N ARG A 107 -34.58 13.86 32.87
CA ARG A 107 -34.63 13.64 31.41
C ARG A 107 -33.66 14.57 30.69
N THR A 108 -33.68 15.85 31.02
CA THR A 108 -32.80 16.87 30.42
C THR A 108 -31.33 16.54 30.69
N ASN A 109 -30.98 16.16 31.92
CA ASN A 109 -29.61 15.79 32.28
C ASN A 109 -29.16 14.50 31.58
N GLN A 110 -30.02 13.47 31.50
CA GLN A 110 -29.72 12.25 30.74
C GLN A 110 -29.56 12.53 29.24
N ALA A 111 -30.41 13.37 28.66
CA ALA A 111 -30.29 13.80 27.26
C ALA A 111 -28.98 14.55 27.02
N ARG A 112 -28.61 15.48 27.91
CA ARG A 112 -27.31 16.18 27.85
C ARG A 112 -26.14 15.23 28.01
N TYR A 113 -26.21 14.27 28.93
CA TYR A 113 -25.17 13.27 29.13
C TYR A 113 -24.97 12.40 27.88
N ARG A 114 -26.07 11.89 27.30
CA ARG A 114 -26.04 11.13 26.03
C ARG A 114 -25.47 11.95 24.89
N LYS A 115 -25.89 13.22 24.75
CA LYS A 115 -25.36 14.13 23.73
C LYS A 115 -23.86 14.43 23.92
N LYS A 116 -23.41 14.57 25.17
CA LYS A 116 -21.98 14.76 25.49
C LYS A 116 -21.16 13.52 25.15
N GLN A 117 -21.66 12.33 25.47
CA GLN A 117 -21.03 11.06 25.10
C GLN A 117 -20.95 10.88 23.58
N GLN A 118 -22.03 11.15 22.85
CA GLN A 118 -22.02 11.04 21.40
C GLN A 118 -21.04 12.02 20.75
N LYS A 119 -21.02 13.28 21.22
CA LYS A 119 -20.04 14.26 20.75
C LYS A 119 -18.59 13.82 21.00
N TYR A 120 -18.32 13.20 22.16
CA TYR A 120 -16.99 12.67 22.46
C TYR A 120 -16.59 11.55 21.49
N LEU A 121 -17.49 10.61 21.19
CA LEU A 121 -17.23 9.53 20.24
C LEU A 121 -16.98 10.05 18.82
N THR A 122 -17.84 10.95 18.33
CA THR A 122 -17.68 11.53 16.99
C THR A 122 -16.39 12.33 16.87
N ASN A 123 -16.00 13.07 17.91
CA ASN A 123 -14.71 13.77 17.92
C ASN A 123 -13.54 12.79 17.87
N LEU A 124 -13.61 11.67 18.60
CA LEU A 124 -12.57 10.65 18.60
C LEU A 124 -12.43 9.97 17.24
N GLU A 125 -13.54 9.70 16.54
CA GLU A 125 -13.53 9.15 15.18
C GLU A 125 -12.83 10.09 14.20
N VAL A 126 -13.14 11.39 14.26
CA VAL A 126 -12.48 12.41 13.43
C VAL A 126 -10.99 12.52 13.76
N GLU A 127 -10.61 12.48 15.03
CA GLU A 127 -9.19 12.49 15.44
C GLU A 127 -8.44 11.24 14.94
N ILE A 128 -9.07 10.06 14.97
CA ILE A 128 -8.48 8.83 14.44
C ILE A 128 -8.28 8.93 12.93
N GLU A 129 -9.27 9.41 12.18
CA GLU A 129 -9.15 9.62 10.73
C GLU A 129 -8.01 10.59 10.40
N GLN A 130 -7.95 11.72 11.11
CA GLN A 130 -6.87 12.71 10.95
C GLN A 130 -5.49 12.12 11.27
N LEU A 131 -5.36 11.37 12.36
CA LEU A 131 -4.10 10.70 12.71
C LEU A 131 -3.71 9.62 11.70
N GLN A 132 -4.67 8.89 11.13
CA GLN A 132 -4.39 7.90 10.09
C GLN A 132 -3.92 8.56 8.79
N GLU A 133 -4.55 9.66 8.39
CA GLU A 133 -4.09 10.47 7.26
C GLU A 133 -2.70 11.04 7.50
N GLU A 134 -2.43 11.52 8.71
CA GLU A 134 -1.12 12.04 9.10
C GLU A 134 -0.05 10.93 9.11
N ILE A 135 -0.35 9.75 9.65
CA ILE A 135 0.55 8.58 9.59
C ILE A 135 0.85 8.23 8.13
N GLN A 136 -0.16 8.11 7.26
CA GLN A 136 0.07 7.81 5.84
C GLN A 136 0.91 8.89 5.15
N LYS A 137 0.68 10.17 5.47
CA LYS A 137 1.47 11.29 4.94
C LYS A 137 2.92 11.23 5.45
N LEU A 138 3.12 10.97 6.73
CA LEU A 138 4.43 10.84 7.35
C LEU A 138 5.17 9.60 6.85
N GLU A 139 4.48 8.48 6.58
CA GLU A 139 5.07 7.28 5.96
C GLU A 139 5.51 7.54 4.52
N LYS A 140 4.69 8.23 3.72
CA LYS A 140 5.08 8.68 2.37
C LYS A 140 6.29 9.61 2.43
N ASN A 141 6.28 10.59 3.34
CA ASN A 141 7.42 11.49 3.55
C ASN A 141 8.65 10.74 4.05
N ARG A 142 8.48 9.75 4.94
CA ARG A 142 9.58 8.90 5.42
C ARG A 142 10.12 8.01 4.32
N GLN A 143 9.31 7.51 3.39
CA GLN A 143 9.82 6.80 2.22
C GLN A 143 10.70 7.74 1.40
N VAL A 144 10.21 8.93 1.05
CA VAL A 144 10.98 9.98 0.34
C VAL A 144 12.28 10.36 1.09
N LEU A 145 12.22 10.49 2.42
CA LEU A 145 13.37 10.86 3.26
C LEU A 145 14.27 9.69 3.68
N SER A 146 13.80 8.44 3.64
CA SER A 146 14.61 7.23 3.90
C SER A 146 15.45 6.84 2.69
N PHE A 147 15.03 7.29 1.51
CA PHE A 147 15.91 7.46 0.34
C PHE A 147 16.72 8.77 0.41
N GLY A 148 16.75 9.42 1.59
CA GLY A 148 17.34 10.72 1.84
C GLY A 148 18.80 10.82 1.42
N ILE A 149 19.07 11.93 0.73
CA ILE A 149 20.25 12.24 -0.07
C ILE A 149 20.45 11.16 -1.14
N PRO A 150 20.12 11.45 -2.41
CA PRO A 150 20.50 10.60 -3.51
C PRO A 150 22.03 10.54 -3.56
N THR A 151 22.57 9.51 -2.93
CA THR A 151 23.98 9.20 -3.04
C THR A 151 24.17 8.42 -4.32
N LYS A 152 25.33 8.60 -4.96
CA LYS A 152 25.73 7.74 -6.07
C LYS A 152 25.62 6.27 -5.67
N GLU A 153 25.93 5.93 -4.42
CA GLU A 153 25.82 4.57 -3.89
C GLU A 153 24.41 3.95 -4.03
N THR A 154 23.35 4.72 -3.81
CA THR A 154 21.96 4.25 -3.97
C THR A 154 21.65 3.91 -5.43
N MET A 155 22.05 4.77 -6.37
CA MET A 155 21.80 4.54 -7.80
C MET A 155 22.54 3.31 -8.33
N TRP A 156 23.79 3.10 -7.88
CA TRP A 156 24.57 1.92 -8.25
C TRP A 156 23.98 0.63 -7.67
N LYS A 157 23.49 0.68 -6.42
CA LYS A 157 22.76 -0.43 -5.79
C LYS A 157 21.49 -0.78 -6.56
N ILE A 158 20.69 0.23 -6.95
CA ILE A 158 19.48 0.03 -7.76
C ILE A 158 19.84 -0.61 -9.11
N ALA A 159 20.86 -0.11 -9.80
CA ALA A 159 21.29 -0.70 -11.07
C ALA A 159 21.76 -2.15 -10.90
N ALA A 160 22.59 -2.44 -9.90
CA ALA A 160 23.05 -3.80 -9.62
C ALA A 160 21.88 -4.76 -9.32
N GLU A 161 20.91 -4.32 -8.53
CA GLU A 161 19.71 -5.10 -8.22
C GLU A 161 18.81 -5.30 -9.44
N TYR A 162 18.68 -4.30 -10.31
CA TYR A 162 17.99 -4.45 -11.60
C TYR A 162 18.61 -5.59 -12.43
N PHE A 163 19.94 -5.59 -12.61
CA PHE A 163 20.62 -6.65 -13.35
C PHE A 163 20.51 -8.02 -12.69
N ARG A 164 20.51 -8.08 -11.35
CA ARG A 164 20.30 -9.32 -10.60
C ARG A 164 18.90 -9.88 -10.84
N LEU A 165 17.87 -9.05 -10.77
CA LEU A 165 16.47 -9.45 -10.90
C LEU A 165 16.08 -9.83 -12.32
N PHE A 166 16.61 -9.14 -13.33
CA PHE A 166 16.31 -9.38 -14.75
C PHE A 166 17.35 -10.24 -15.47
N ARG A 167 18.30 -10.85 -14.73
CA ARG A 167 19.37 -11.70 -15.27
C ARG A 167 18.85 -12.75 -16.25
N HIS A 168 17.67 -13.32 -15.98
CA HIS A 168 17.05 -14.37 -16.80
C HIS A 168 15.77 -13.90 -17.51
N GLY A 169 15.61 -12.59 -17.69
CA GLY A 169 14.40 -11.99 -18.22
C GLY A 169 13.28 -11.88 -17.19
N TYR A 170 12.04 -11.92 -17.66
CA TYR A 170 10.84 -11.83 -16.84
C TYR A 170 10.57 -13.12 -16.08
N ILE A 171 10.28 -12.99 -14.80
CA ILE A 171 9.87 -14.09 -13.92
C ILE A 171 8.38 -13.92 -13.64
N ALA A 172 7.60 -14.93 -14.04
CA ALA A 172 6.17 -14.93 -13.77
C ALA A 172 5.90 -14.88 -12.24
N PRO A 173 4.88 -14.13 -11.80
CA PRO A 173 4.50 -14.09 -10.38
C PRO A 173 4.26 -15.51 -9.90
N ALA A 174 4.92 -15.89 -8.81
CA ALA A 174 4.65 -17.19 -8.21
C ALA A 174 3.21 -17.17 -7.68
N THR A 175 2.37 -18.10 -8.13
CA THR A 175 1.06 -18.37 -7.56
C THR A 175 1.23 -19.08 -6.22
N TYR A 176 1.92 -18.47 -5.27
CA TYR A 176 1.73 -18.86 -3.87
C TYR A 176 0.37 -18.32 -3.46
N ALA A 177 -0.52 -19.25 -3.10
CA ALA A 177 -1.86 -18.96 -2.63
C ALA A 177 -1.80 -18.36 -1.20
N GLU A 178 -1.17 -17.20 -1.05
CA GLU A 178 -1.43 -16.35 0.11
C GLU A 178 -2.73 -15.61 -0.16
N TYR A 179 -3.83 -16.26 0.23
CA TYR A 179 -5.13 -15.63 0.28
C TYR A 179 -5.07 -14.51 1.31
N GLN A 180 -5.38 -13.28 0.89
CA GLN A 180 -5.77 -12.24 1.84
C GLN A 180 -7.00 -12.72 2.63
N PRO A 181 -7.33 -12.10 3.79
CA PRO A 181 -8.57 -12.40 4.53
C PRO A 181 -9.85 -12.35 3.67
N ASN A 182 -9.77 -11.72 2.50
CA ASN A 182 -10.85 -11.47 1.55
C ASN A 182 -10.87 -12.48 0.38
N GLY A 183 -10.03 -13.52 0.39
CA GLY A 183 -9.99 -14.57 -0.65
C GLY A 183 -9.35 -14.16 -1.98
N ILE A 184 -8.77 -12.96 -2.08
CA ILE A 184 -8.08 -12.48 -3.29
C ILE A 184 -6.64 -13.02 -3.28
N PRO A 185 -6.19 -13.76 -4.32
CA PRO A 185 -4.81 -14.19 -4.44
C PRO A 185 -3.89 -12.97 -4.53
N ARG A 186 -2.93 -12.83 -3.61
CA ARG A 186 -1.82 -11.88 -3.82
C ARG A 186 -0.89 -12.46 -4.87
N ARG A 187 -0.82 -11.84 -6.03
CA ARG A 187 0.24 -12.07 -7.01
C ARG A 187 1.37 -11.11 -6.67
N SER A 188 2.35 -11.54 -5.89
CA SER A 188 3.59 -10.78 -5.72
C SER A 188 4.52 -11.09 -6.87
N ASN A 189 5.03 -10.04 -7.51
CA ASN A 189 6.11 -10.16 -8.47
C ASN A 189 7.25 -9.28 -7.97
N VAL A 190 8.33 -9.92 -7.54
CA VAL A 190 9.51 -9.23 -6.98
C VAL A 190 10.09 -8.22 -7.97
N GLN A 191 10.03 -8.51 -9.28
CA GLN A 191 10.47 -7.58 -10.32
C GLN A 191 9.56 -6.35 -10.36
N TYR A 192 8.23 -6.54 -10.31
CA TYR A 192 7.28 -5.43 -10.28
C TYR A 192 7.45 -4.54 -9.04
N GLU A 193 7.49 -5.15 -7.86
CA GLU A 193 7.63 -4.44 -6.58
C GLU A 193 8.93 -3.64 -6.54
N PHE A 194 10.03 -4.21 -7.05
CA PHE A 194 11.30 -3.51 -7.18
C PHE A 194 11.21 -2.29 -8.11
N LEU A 195 10.65 -2.44 -9.31
CA LEU A 195 10.49 -1.33 -10.24
C LEU A 195 9.60 -0.24 -9.64
N GLN A 196 8.49 -0.60 -8.99
CA GLN A 196 7.57 0.34 -8.34
C GLN A 196 8.22 1.10 -7.18
N ALA A 197 9.09 0.43 -6.41
CA ALA A 197 9.79 1.04 -5.29
C ALA A 197 10.90 2.00 -5.72
N THR A 198 11.60 1.70 -6.82
CA THR A 198 12.85 2.39 -7.21
C THR A 198 12.69 3.37 -8.37
N MET A 199 11.63 3.24 -9.18
CA MET A 199 11.39 4.06 -10.35
C MET A 199 10.25 5.06 -10.13
N SER A 200 10.27 6.17 -10.87
CA SER A 200 9.13 7.08 -10.94
C SER A 200 7.91 6.37 -11.55
N ILE A 201 6.72 6.83 -11.18
CA ILE A 201 5.46 6.28 -11.71
C ILE A 201 5.36 6.44 -13.24
N ASP A 202 6.00 7.47 -13.78
CA ASP A 202 6.04 7.84 -15.19
C ASP A 202 7.42 7.58 -15.82
N VAL A 203 8.20 6.66 -15.23
CA VAL A 203 9.52 6.27 -15.75
C VAL A 203 9.46 5.97 -17.25
N THR A 204 10.39 6.54 -18.02
CA THR A 204 10.41 6.36 -19.48
C THR A 204 11.47 5.33 -19.90
N ASN A 205 11.21 4.60 -20.97
CA ASN A 205 12.22 3.80 -21.68
C ASN A 205 11.94 3.95 -23.17
N ASP A 206 12.73 4.84 -23.79
CA ASP A 206 12.49 5.40 -25.12
C ASP A 206 11.04 5.92 -25.26
N THR A 207 10.15 5.12 -25.83
CA THR A 207 8.74 5.48 -26.09
C THR A 207 7.74 4.85 -25.11
N VAL A 208 8.18 3.95 -24.23
CA VAL A 208 7.33 3.37 -23.18
C VAL A 208 7.32 4.27 -21.95
N ARG A 209 6.18 4.35 -21.27
CA ARG A 209 6.02 5.08 -20.01
C ARG A 209 5.39 4.21 -18.92
N GLY A 210 5.97 4.25 -17.74
CA GLY A 210 5.47 3.62 -16.52
C GLY A 210 6.01 2.21 -16.27
N VAL A 211 5.92 1.80 -15.00
CA VAL A 211 6.44 0.54 -14.49
C VAL A 211 5.75 -0.68 -15.13
N ASP A 212 4.43 -0.62 -15.31
CA ASP A 212 3.67 -1.73 -15.91
C ASP A 212 4.16 -2.04 -17.32
N ALA A 213 4.39 -0.99 -18.12
CA ALA A 213 4.79 -1.16 -19.51
C ALA A 213 6.27 -1.56 -19.65
N LEU A 214 7.14 -1.15 -18.72
CA LEU A 214 8.50 -1.71 -18.61
C LEU A 214 8.49 -3.21 -18.34
N LEU A 215 7.65 -3.65 -17.41
CA LEU A 215 7.56 -5.05 -17.06
C LEU A 215 6.93 -5.88 -18.19
N GLU A 216 5.92 -5.34 -18.89
CA GLU A 216 5.34 -6.00 -20.06
C GLU A 216 6.36 -6.13 -21.19
N ASN A 217 7.23 -5.13 -21.42
CA ASN A 217 8.31 -5.26 -22.38
C ASN A 217 9.26 -6.41 -22.02
N TRP A 218 9.62 -6.56 -20.74
CA TRP A 218 10.39 -7.72 -20.27
C TRP A 218 9.65 -9.04 -20.47
N ARG A 219 8.32 -9.06 -20.23
CA ARG A 219 7.48 -10.24 -20.43
C ARG A 219 7.45 -10.65 -21.89
N LEU A 220 7.19 -9.72 -22.81
CA LEU A 220 7.19 -9.97 -24.26
C LEU A 220 8.58 -10.42 -24.72
N PHE A 221 9.65 -9.74 -24.30
CA PHE A 221 11.01 -10.13 -24.66
C PHE A 221 11.32 -11.57 -24.25
N SER A 222 10.91 -11.97 -23.05
CA SER A 222 11.12 -13.32 -22.51
C SER A 222 10.13 -14.36 -23.04
N LEU A 223 8.98 -13.92 -23.54
CA LEU A 223 8.03 -14.77 -24.24
C LEU A 223 8.53 -15.14 -25.63
N HIS A 224 9.16 -14.19 -26.33
CA HIS A 224 9.60 -14.38 -27.71
C HIS A 224 10.99 -15.02 -27.84
N HIS A 225 11.82 -14.96 -26.80
CA HIS A 225 13.16 -15.56 -26.79
C HIS A 225 13.32 -16.57 -25.66
N THR A 226 14.17 -17.57 -25.85
CA THR A 226 14.54 -18.55 -24.82
C THR A 226 15.99 -18.37 -24.41
N ASP A 227 16.37 -18.88 -23.23
CA ASP A 227 17.73 -18.77 -22.66
C ASP A 227 18.21 -17.32 -22.60
N VAL A 228 17.30 -16.43 -22.17
CA VAL A 228 17.58 -15.03 -21.92
C VAL A 228 18.62 -14.90 -20.81
N GLN A 229 19.70 -14.19 -21.09
CA GLN A 229 20.75 -13.87 -20.14
C GLN A 229 21.15 -12.41 -20.27
N LEU A 230 20.83 -11.60 -19.27
CA LEU A 230 21.32 -10.23 -19.13
C LEU A 230 22.52 -10.23 -18.19
N GLN A 231 23.66 -9.76 -18.69
CA GLN A 231 24.90 -9.65 -17.93
C GLN A 231 25.37 -8.20 -17.91
N LEU A 232 25.66 -7.70 -16.70
CA LEU A 232 26.33 -6.42 -16.50
C LEU A 232 27.84 -6.62 -16.69
N ASP A 233 28.43 -5.91 -17.66
CA ASP A 233 29.88 -5.95 -17.92
C ASP A 233 30.59 -4.78 -17.23
N ARG A 234 30.07 -3.57 -17.41
CA ARG A 234 30.60 -2.36 -16.80
C ARG A 234 29.49 -1.43 -16.37
N LEU A 235 29.71 -0.72 -15.26
CA LEU A 235 28.84 0.33 -14.77
C LEU A 235 29.68 1.59 -14.59
N GLU A 236 29.23 2.72 -15.15
CA GLU A 236 29.98 3.97 -15.17
C GLU A 236 29.07 5.19 -15.06
N THR A 237 29.60 6.29 -14.55
CA THR A 237 28.85 7.55 -14.47
C THR A 237 28.72 8.16 -15.86
N GLY A 238 27.49 8.42 -16.29
CA GLY A 238 27.18 9.10 -17.54
C GLY A 238 27.02 10.62 -17.37
N PRO A 239 26.70 11.32 -18.47
CA PRO A 239 26.37 12.75 -18.44
C PRO A 239 25.16 13.04 -17.54
N GLU A 240 25.07 14.26 -17.03
CA GLU A 240 23.93 14.77 -16.24
C GLU A 240 23.63 13.95 -14.97
N GLY A 241 24.65 13.28 -14.42
CA GLY A 241 24.47 12.44 -13.24
C GLY A 241 23.76 11.11 -13.50
N SER A 242 23.55 10.73 -14.78
CA SER A 242 23.05 9.41 -15.14
C SER A 242 24.07 8.31 -14.83
N LEU A 243 23.60 7.06 -14.84
CA LEU A 243 24.45 5.88 -14.77
C LEU A 243 24.31 5.10 -16.07
N VAL A 244 25.41 4.71 -16.67
CA VAL A 244 25.44 3.95 -17.92
C VAL A 244 26.00 2.57 -17.61
N ALA A 245 25.22 1.56 -17.93
CA ALA A 245 25.60 0.16 -17.85
C ALA A 245 25.94 -0.34 -19.25
N THR A 246 27.14 -0.89 -19.45
CA THR A 246 27.45 -1.72 -20.62
C THR A 246 27.05 -3.15 -20.31
N VAL A 247 26.28 -3.76 -21.20
CA VAL A 247 25.63 -5.04 -20.96
C VAL A 247 25.81 -5.99 -22.12
N LYS A 248 25.71 -7.28 -21.83
CA LYS A 248 25.61 -8.35 -22.82
C LYS A 248 24.28 -9.07 -22.65
N TYR A 249 23.53 -9.19 -23.73
CA TYR A 249 22.32 -10.00 -23.80
C TYR A 249 22.59 -11.27 -24.59
N GLY A 250 22.42 -12.42 -23.95
CA GLY A 250 22.37 -13.70 -24.64
C GLY A 250 20.93 -14.11 -24.86
N ILE A 251 20.55 -14.45 -26.08
CA ILE A 251 19.24 -15.03 -26.42
C ILE A 251 19.39 -16.15 -27.44
N THR A 252 18.45 -17.09 -27.41
CA THR A 252 18.34 -18.14 -28.42
C THR A 252 17.14 -17.85 -29.31
N ILE A 253 17.38 -17.82 -30.63
CA ILE A 253 16.35 -17.67 -31.64
C ILE A 253 15.65 -19.03 -31.82
N THR A 254 14.35 -19.06 -31.56
CA THR A 254 13.52 -20.27 -31.65
C THR A 254 12.49 -20.14 -32.75
N GLU A 255 11.73 -21.20 -33.01
CA GLU A 255 10.58 -21.13 -33.92
C GLU A 255 9.56 -20.09 -33.44
N ASN A 256 9.29 -20.01 -32.14
CA ASN A 256 8.43 -18.99 -31.55
C ASN A 256 8.97 -17.57 -31.79
N THR A 257 10.30 -17.37 -31.76
CA THR A 257 10.92 -16.09 -32.12
C THR A 257 10.64 -15.74 -33.57
N LEU A 258 10.83 -16.68 -34.50
CA LEU A 258 10.61 -16.46 -35.92
C LEU A 258 9.14 -16.17 -36.24
N GLN A 259 8.21 -16.97 -35.69
CA GLN A 259 6.77 -16.80 -35.91
C GLN A 259 6.27 -15.42 -35.47
N ASN A 260 6.74 -14.93 -34.32
CA ASN A 260 6.22 -13.70 -33.74
C ASN A 260 6.98 -12.44 -34.17
N LEU A 261 8.31 -12.53 -34.35
CA LEU A 261 9.16 -11.37 -34.65
C LEU A 261 9.56 -11.26 -36.12
N TYR A 262 9.55 -12.36 -36.86
CA TYR A 262 9.92 -12.41 -38.28
C TYR A 262 8.86 -13.16 -39.12
N PRO A 263 7.55 -12.86 -38.98
CA PRO A 263 6.48 -13.66 -39.59
C PRO A 263 6.59 -13.72 -41.12
N HIS A 264 7.12 -12.67 -41.75
CA HIS A 264 7.29 -12.56 -43.20
C HIS A 264 8.31 -13.55 -43.78
N LEU A 265 9.16 -14.17 -42.95
CA LEU A 265 10.11 -15.19 -43.40
C LEU A 265 9.46 -16.57 -43.58
N GLN A 266 8.18 -16.71 -43.21
CA GLN A 266 7.37 -17.89 -43.47
C GLN A 266 6.72 -17.78 -44.86
N VAL A 267 6.93 -18.79 -45.69
CA VAL A 267 6.41 -18.87 -47.07
C VAL A 267 5.10 -19.68 -47.08
N GLY A 268 4.28 -19.53 -48.13
CA GLY A 268 2.88 -19.99 -48.27
C GLY A 268 2.49 -21.45 -47.98
N ASP A 269 3.42 -22.29 -47.51
CA ASP A 269 3.17 -23.65 -47.00
C ASP A 269 3.46 -23.76 -45.48
N GLY A 270 3.65 -22.64 -44.78
CA GLY A 270 4.16 -22.62 -43.41
C GLY A 270 5.67 -22.93 -43.30
N LYS A 271 6.38 -23.01 -44.43
CA LYS A 271 7.82 -23.34 -44.48
C LYS A 271 8.68 -22.10 -44.30
N TRP A 272 9.74 -22.23 -43.51
CA TRP A 272 10.75 -21.20 -43.32
C TRP A 272 11.62 -21.03 -44.57
N CYS A 273 11.85 -19.78 -44.98
CA CYS A 273 12.82 -19.46 -46.03
C CYS A 273 14.26 -19.83 -45.58
N PRO A 274 15.24 -19.92 -46.50
CA PRO A 274 16.61 -20.29 -46.16
C PRO A 274 17.26 -19.39 -45.09
N LEU A 275 16.94 -18.09 -45.07
CA LEU A 275 17.47 -17.16 -44.06
C LEU A 275 16.89 -17.44 -42.66
N ALA A 276 15.59 -17.71 -42.55
CA ALA A 276 14.98 -18.11 -41.28
C ALA A 276 15.59 -19.41 -40.73
N LYS A 277 15.86 -20.39 -41.59
CA LYS A 277 16.52 -21.64 -41.17
C LYS A 277 17.93 -21.42 -40.62
N ARG A 278 18.66 -20.41 -41.11
CA ARG A 278 19.99 -20.03 -40.58
C ARG A 278 19.91 -19.40 -39.20
N LEU A 279 18.81 -18.70 -38.90
CA LEU A 279 18.59 -18.06 -37.61
C LEU A 279 18.10 -19.05 -36.56
N LEU A 280 17.32 -20.06 -36.96
CA LEU A 280 16.70 -21.01 -36.06
C LEU A 280 17.74 -21.77 -35.21
N HIS A 281 17.49 -21.84 -33.90
CA HIS A 281 18.34 -22.43 -32.87
C HIS A 281 19.71 -21.76 -32.68
N GLN A 282 19.94 -20.59 -33.27
CA GLN A 282 21.16 -19.84 -33.02
C GLN A 282 21.08 -19.09 -31.69
N ARG A 283 22.14 -19.22 -30.90
CA ARG A 283 22.38 -18.36 -29.75
C ARG A 283 23.19 -17.15 -30.19
N ILE A 284 22.64 -15.96 -29.97
CA ILE A 284 23.33 -14.71 -30.26
C ILE A 284 23.65 -13.96 -28.98
N GLU A 285 24.81 -13.30 -28.98
CA GLU A 285 25.22 -12.34 -27.96
C GLU A 285 25.13 -10.94 -28.55
N ILE A 286 24.38 -10.08 -27.88
CA ILE A 286 24.10 -8.71 -28.27
C ILE A 286 24.77 -7.80 -27.24
N ILE A 287 25.60 -6.87 -27.70
CA ILE A 287 26.20 -5.86 -26.83
C ILE A 287 25.25 -4.67 -26.79
N GLY A 288 25.01 -4.15 -25.59
CA GLY A 288 24.12 -3.01 -25.41
C GLY A 288 24.58 -2.08 -24.31
N SER A 289 23.81 -1.02 -24.14
CA SER A 289 23.94 -0.10 -23.02
C SER A 289 22.57 0.25 -22.44
N ILE A 290 22.46 0.30 -21.12
CA ILE A 290 21.29 0.82 -20.41
C ILE A 290 21.70 2.09 -19.67
N ARG A 291 21.05 3.21 -19.96
CA ARG A 291 21.23 4.47 -19.24
C ARG A 291 20.10 4.66 -18.24
N PHE A 292 20.46 4.77 -16.98
CA PHE A 292 19.55 5.11 -15.90
C PHE A 292 19.55 6.63 -15.73
N GLY A 293 18.44 7.29 -16.05
CA GLY A 293 18.18 8.68 -15.70
C GLY A 293 17.74 8.78 -14.25
N TRP A 294 18.27 9.74 -13.51
CA TRP A 294 18.06 9.85 -12.07
C TRP A 294 17.53 11.22 -11.69
N ASP A 295 16.49 11.23 -10.86
CA ASP A 295 16.00 12.44 -10.24
C ASP A 295 16.50 12.55 -8.80
N ASN A 296 17.36 13.55 -8.58
CA ASN A 296 17.92 13.84 -7.26
C ASN A 296 16.87 14.36 -6.26
N SER A 297 15.72 14.85 -6.72
CA SER A 297 14.69 15.34 -5.81
C SER A 297 13.83 14.21 -5.24
N SER A 298 13.43 13.24 -6.07
CA SER A 298 12.66 12.06 -5.65
C SER A 298 13.51 10.88 -5.19
N GLY A 299 14.80 10.83 -5.55
CA GLY A 299 15.66 9.68 -5.28
C GLY A 299 15.22 8.44 -6.06
N ARG A 300 14.67 8.64 -7.27
CA ARG A 300 14.13 7.57 -8.13
C ARG A 300 14.71 7.62 -9.54
N VAL A 301 14.67 6.46 -10.21
CA VAL A 301 14.98 6.35 -11.64
C VAL A 301 13.81 6.94 -12.44
N VAL A 302 14.09 7.92 -13.29
CA VAL A 302 13.08 8.59 -14.15
C VAL A 302 13.15 8.14 -15.60
N SER A 303 14.28 7.59 -16.05
CA SER A 303 14.39 6.98 -17.38
C SER A 303 15.32 5.76 -17.38
N LEU A 304 15.10 4.87 -18.34
CA LEU A 304 15.86 3.65 -18.55
C LEU A 304 16.06 3.46 -20.05
N ASP A 305 16.98 4.22 -20.65
CA ASP A 305 17.16 4.24 -22.11
C ASP A 305 18.06 3.10 -22.54
N THR A 306 17.56 2.22 -23.41
CA THR A 306 18.24 0.98 -23.79
C THR A 306 18.68 1.03 -25.25
N LYS A 307 19.96 0.72 -25.49
CA LYS A 307 20.52 0.54 -26.83
C LYS A 307 21.11 -0.86 -26.95
N ALA A 308 20.96 -1.48 -28.10
CA ALA A 308 21.42 -2.83 -28.35
C ALA A 308 21.90 -2.97 -29.81
N ASP A 309 23.08 -3.55 -30.01
CA ASP A 309 23.63 -3.83 -31.35
C ASP A 309 23.21 -5.23 -31.81
N LEU A 310 22.02 -5.32 -32.40
CA LEU A 310 21.55 -6.56 -33.02
C LEU A 310 22.13 -6.75 -34.43
N LEU A 311 22.67 -5.69 -35.04
CA LEU A 311 23.24 -5.73 -36.38
C LEU A 311 24.47 -6.62 -36.43
N THR A 312 25.41 -6.46 -35.51
CA THR A 312 26.66 -7.23 -35.47
C THR A 312 26.43 -8.76 -35.40
N PRO A 313 25.64 -9.31 -34.46
CA PRO A 313 25.38 -10.75 -34.43
C PRO A 313 24.60 -11.24 -35.66
N MET A 314 23.66 -10.45 -36.17
CA MET A 314 22.88 -10.82 -37.37
C MET A 314 23.72 -10.83 -38.63
N LEU A 315 24.65 -9.88 -38.78
CA LEU A 315 25.59 -9.85 -39.89
C LEU A 315 26.53 -11.07 -39.86
N ARG A 316 26.99 -11.48 -38.67
CA ARG A 316 27.80 -12.70 -38.51
C ARG A 316 27.02 -13.96 -38.92
N LEU A 317 25.74 -14.05 -38.54
CA LEU A 317 24.89 -15.20 -38.87
C LEU A 317 24.49 -15.26 -40.35
N LEU A 318 24.20 -14.10 -40.95
CA LEU A 318 23.61 -13.98 -42.29
C LEU A 318 24.66 -13.72 -43.39
N GLY A 319 25.86 -13.28 -43.01
CA GLY A 319 27.06 -13.17 -43.85
C GLY A 319 27.18 -11.88 -44.66
N ASN A 320 26.09 -11.16 -44.91
CA ASN A 320 26.11 -9.88 -45.62
C ASN A 320 24.94 -8.98 -45.21
N LEU A 321 25.05 -7.69 -45.52
CA LEU A 321 24.06 -6.67 -45.13
C LEU A 321 22.74 -6.81 -45.89
N GLU A 322 22.76 -7.29 -47.13
CA GLU A 322 21.55 -7.51 -47.93
C GLU A 322 20.60 -8.52 -47.27
N ASN A 323 21.15 -9.65 -46.80
CA ASN A 323 20.40 -10.66 -46.06
C ASN A 323 19.86 -10.11 -44.74
N VAL A 324 20.64 -9.28 -44.03
CA VAL A 324 20.17 -8.62 -42.80
C VAL A 324 19.01 -7.68 -43.13
N ALA A 325 19.16 -6.81 -44.13
CA ALA A 325 18.10 -5.90 -44.54
C ALA A 325 16.81 -6.64 -44.93
N HIS A 326 16.94 -7.76 -45.64
CA HIS A 326 15.81 -8.62 -45.99
C HIS A 326 15.13 -9.25 -44.77
N VAL A 327 15.91 -9.73 -43.79
CA VAL A 327 15.38 -10.29 -42.54
C VAL A 327 14.67 -9.22 -41.70
N PHE A 328 15.11 -7.97 -41.74
CA PHE A 328 14.54 -6.89 -40.95
C PHE A 328 13.47 -6.05 -41.67
N SER A 329 13.26 -6.23 -42.97
CA SER A 329 12.30 -5.41 -43.75
C SER A 329 10.84 -5.56 -43.31
N GLY A 330 10.49 -6.67 -42.66
CA GLY A 330 9.16 -6.91 -42.08
C GLY A 330 9.25 -7.43 -40.64
N ALA A 331 10.37 -7.19 -39.95
CA ALA A 331 10.56 -7.66 -38.59
C ALA A 331 9.82 -6.78 -37.59
N ARG A 332 9.28 -7.40 -36.54
CA ARG A 332 8.65 -6.73 -35.40
C ARG A 332 9.66 -6.48 -34.27
N ILE A 333 10.93 -6.32 -34.60
CA ILE A 333 12.00 -6.03 -33.66
C ILE A 333 12.99 -5.04 -34.28
N SER A 334 13.43 -4.06 -33.49
CA SER A 334 14.41 -3.06 -33.93
C SER A 334 15.84 -3.58 -33.84
N LEU A 335 16.67 -3.22 -34.82
CA LEU A 335 18.12 -3.49 -34.84
C LEU A 335 18.90 -2.72 -33.77
N GLU A 336 18.40 -1.55 -33.34
CA GLU A 336 19.13 -0.60 -32.48
C GLU A 336 18.77 -0.67 -31.00
N SER A 337 17.63 -1.27 -30.67
CA SER A 337 17.15 -1.38 -29.28
C SER A 337 16.77 -2.80 -28.87
N ALA A 338 16.85 -3.78 -29.79
CA ALA A 338 16.38 -5.15 -29.60
C ALA A 338 14.95 -5.22 -29.02
N ARG A 339 14.18 -4.15 -29.23
CA ARG A 339 12.84 -3.96 -28.70
C ARG A 339 11.82 -4.52 -29.66
N ILE A 340 10.80 -5.15 -29.10
CA ILE A 340 9.66 -5.69 -29.84
C ILE A 340 8.71 -4.55 -30.18
N LEU A 341 8.41 -4.43 -31.46
CA LEU A 341 7.52 -3.43 -32.04
C LEU A 341 6.11 -4.01 -32.05
N GLU A 342 5.17 -3.31 -31.41
CA GLU A 342 3.74 -3.62 -31.53
C GLU A 342 3.35 -3.53 -33.02
N PRO A 343 2.50 -4.44 -33.52
CA PRO A 343 1.98 -4.32 -34.88
C PRO A 343 1.21 -3.00 -34.99
N SER A 344 1.53 -2.21 -36.01
CA SER A 344 0.70 -1.05 -36.37
C SER A 344 -0.71 -1.56 -36.69
N VAL A 345 -1.69 -1.11 -35.90
CA VAL A 345 -3.11 -1.44 -36.07
C VAL A 345 -3.64 -0.86 -37.36
#